data_AF-A0A6I2GQE7-F1
#
_entry.id   AF-A0A6I2GQE7-F1
#
_cell.length_a   1.000
_cell.length_b   1.000
_cell.length_c   1.000
_cell.angle_alpha   90.00
_cell.angle_beta   90.00
_cell.angle_gamma   90.00
#
_symmetry.space_group_name_H-M   'P 1'
#
loop_
_entity.id
_entity.type
_entity.pdbx_description
1 polymer ?
#
loop_
_entity_poly.entity_id
_entity_poly.type
_entity_poly.pdbx_seq_one_letter_code
_entity_poly.pdbx_strand_id
1 'polypeptide(L)'
;MKKYILTLMSVVLLSGCQFFNQTEETTETPVEESSSVQVKTEVEHVTVTVEEKDEEADSDAALFNESVMGDSEFPTATVPESVTQSELLSAIEEYYIANFSAEQQAANAPQVTDAALANVLDLINGNEALAQLNVTVDQISMVLNGQTIYVPRVIVPMTYSESTAIAEENDVALFNSAITEVGNRLIMIAYYDEASDQLMPMHLMNLNHSLFYNEPN
;
A
#
# COMPACT_ATOMS: atom_id res chain seq x y z
N MET A 1 45.87 -20.10 -41.57
CA MET A 1 44.76 -20.49 -42.46
C MET A 1 43.57 -19.58 -42.18
N LYS A 2 42.91 -19.06 -43.24
CA LYS A 2 41.56 -18.43 -43.35
C LYS A 2 41.14 -17.43 -42.25
N LYS A 3 41.13 -16.10 -42.50
CA LYS A 3 40.05 -15.26 -43.10
C LYS A 3 38.68 -15.56 -42.43
N TYR A 4 37.94 -14.59 -41.86
CA TYR A 4 37.09 -13.57 -42.51
C TYR A 4 36.66 -12.53 -41.44
N ILE A 5 36.82 -11.21 -41.64
CA ILE A 5 35.95 -10.19 -42.29
C ILE A 5 35.34 -9.22 -41.26
N LEU A 6 35.54 -7.95 -41.59
CA LEU A 6 35.17 -6.67 -41.01
C LEU A 6 33.77 -6.24 -41.51
N THR A 7 32.94 -5.61 -40.67
CA THR A 7 31.97 -4.49 -40.95
C THR A 7 31.08 -4.31 -39.70
N LEU A 8 30.95 -3.19 -38.99
CA LEU A 8 30.73 -1.76 -39.30
C LEU A 8 29.45 -1.46 -40.09
N MET A 9 28.40 -1.02 -39.39
CA MET A 9 27.47 0.01 -39.87
C MET A 9 26.94 0.83 -38.69
N SER A 10 27.09 2.14 -38.84
CA SER A 10 26.54 3.18 -37.97
C SER A 10 25.36 3.87 -38.65
N VAL A 11 24.47 4.45 -37.83
CA VAL A 11 23.54 5.58 -38.07
C VAL A 11 22.28 5.32 -38.92
N VAL A 12 21.09 5.61 -38.36
CA VAL A 12 20.16 6.69 -38.82
C VAL A 12 19.17 7.04 -37.69
N LEU A 13 19.16 8.33 -37.35
CA LEU A 13 18.15 9.05 -36.55
C LEU A 13 16.79 9.08 -37.26
N LEU A 14 15.70 8.96 -36.51
CA LEU A 14 14.39 9.48 -36.92
C LEU A 14 13.95 10.55 -35.91
N SER A 15 14.18 11.80 -36.31
CA SER A 15 13.58 13.00 -35.73
C SER A 15 12.13 13.16 -36.20
N GLY A 16 11.23 13.54 -35.29
CA GLY A 16 10.25 14.60 -35.54
C GLY A 16 8.82 14.23 -35.95
N CYS A 17 7.87 14.56 -35.07
CA CYS A 17 6.61 15.25 -35.38
C CYS A 17 6.39 16.27 -34.24
N GLN A 18 6.77 17.55 -34.47
CA GLN A 18 5.91 18.71 -34.76
C GLN A 18 5.04 19.14 -33.56
N PHE A 19 5.46 20.16 -32.77
CA PHE A 19 5.19 21.60 -32.97
C PHE A 19 3.71 21.94 -33.20
N PHE A 20 3.04 22.47 -32.15
CA PHE A 20 2.10 23.57 -32.30
C PHE A 20 2.37 24.63 -31.20
N ASN A 21 2.76 25.80 -31.72
CA ASN A 21 2.75 27.18 -31.22
C ASN A 21 1.46 27.55 -30.44
N GLN A 22 1.30 28.65 -29.70
CA GLN A 22 2.11 29.78 -29.22
C GLN A 22 1.18 30.56 -28.25
N THR A 23 1.78 31.35 -27.37
CA THR A 23 1.23 32.29 -26.39
C THR A 23 0.37 33.43 -26.97
N GLU A 24 -0.69 33.84 -26.25
CA GLU A 24 -1.22 35.22 -26.12
C GLU A 24 -1.78 35.34 -24.68
N GLU A 25 -1.18 36.07 -23.74
CA GLU A 25 -1.29 37.51 -23.42
C GLU A 25 -2.71 38.11 -23.24
N THR A 26 -2.97 38.48 -21.98
CA THR A 26 -3.54 39.76 -21.49
C THR A 26 -5.00 40.13 -21.77
N THR A 27 -5.83 40.16 -20.72
CA THR A 27 -6.74 41.30 -20.38
C THR A 27 -7.17 41.17 -18.91
N GLU A 28 -6.56 41.90 -17.98
CA GLU A 28 -7.08 43.13 -17.33
C GLU A 28 -8.50 43.01 -16.71
N THR A 29 -8.51 43.14 -15.38
CA THR A 29 -9.65 43.36 -14.45
C THR A 29 -10.36 44.70 -14.72
N PRO A 30 -11.58 44.93 -14.19
CA PRO A 30 -11.61 45.70 -12.94
C PRO A 30 -12.68 45.28 -11.92
N VAL A 31 -12.31 45.52 -10.66
CA VAL A 31 -13.13 45.62 -9.45
C VAL A 31 -13.85 46.97 -9.45
N GLU A 32 -15.14 47.04 -9.10
CA GLU A 32 -15.79 48.13 -8.33
C GLU A 32 -17.13 47.58 -7.77
N GLU A 33 -17.27 47.39 -6.47
CA GLU A 33 -17.64 48.33 -5.39
C GLU A 33 -19.15 48.45 -5.13
N SER A 34 -19.52 48.03 -3.91
CA SER A 34 -20.48 48.64 -2.99
C SER A 34 -21.94 48.85 -3.42
N SER A 35 -22.83 48.07 -2.80
CA SER A 35 -24.08 48.63 -2.27
C SER A 35 -24.50 47.87 -1.02
N SER A 36 -24.44 48.59 0.09
CA SER A 36 -24.91 48.22 1.41
C SER A 36 -26.42 48.07 1.43
N VAL A 37 -26.91 46.88 1.78
CA VAL A 37 -28.26 46.70 2.31
C VAL A 37 -28.13 45.96 3.63
N GLN A 38 -28.28 46.71 4.71
CA GLN A 38 -28.51 46.14 6.04
C GLN A 38 -29.90 45.50 6.03
N VAL A 39 -29.95 44.17 5.96
CA VAL A 39 -31.13 43.41 6.38
C VAL A 39 -30.75 42.66 7.64
N LYS A 40 -31.38 43.11 8.73
CA LYS A 40 -31.34 42.49 10.05
C LYS A 40 -32.13 41.18 9.94
N THR A 41 -31.45 40.05 9.84
CA THR A 41 -32.09 38.73 9.90
C THR A 41 -31.48 37.97 11.07
N GLU A 42 -32.36 37.71 12.02
CA GLU A 42 -32.22 36.92 13.22
C GLU A 42 -31.59 35.56 12.88
N VAL A 43 -30.41 35.28 13.46
CA VAL A 43 -29.76 33.97 13.32
C VAL A 43 -30.48 33.02 14.27
N GLU A 44 -31.50 32.34 13.75
CA GLU A 44 -32.07 31.17 14.39
C GLU A 44 -30.96 30.11 14.43
N HIS A 45 -30.50 29.79 15.63
CA HIS A 45 -29.46 28.81 15.89
C HIS A 45 -30.06 27.42 15.59
N VAL A 46 -30.05 27.01 14.33
CA VAL A 46 -30.32 25.62 13.96
C VAL A 46 -29.12 24.81 14.44
N THR A 47 -29.22 24.27 15.65
CA THR A 47 -28.41 23.13 16.06
C THR A 47 -28.72 22.00 15.10
N VAL A 48 -27.87 21.84 14.08
CA VAL A 48 -27.73 20.59 13.36
C VAL A 48 -27.10 19.63 14.37
N THR A 49 -27.93 18.84 15.03
CA THR A 49 -27.48 17.58 15.61
C THR A 49 -27.03 16.73 14.44
N VAL A 50 -25.73 16.75 14.18
CA VAL A 50 -25.07 15.62 13.54
C VAL A 50 -25.29 14.49 14.53
N GLU A 51 -26.21 13.60 14.22
CA GLU A 51 -26.23 12.30 14.88
C GLU A 51 -24.88 11.67 14.54
N GLU A 52 -23.93 11.79 15.46
CA GLU A 52 -22.81 10.87 15.55
C GLU A 52 -23.45 9.49 15.70
N LYS A 53 -23.55 8.79 14.58
CA LYS A 53 -23.83 7.37 14.58
C LYS A 53 -22.62 6.75 15.27
N ASP A 54 -22.75 6.52 16.57
CA ASP A 54 -21.89 5.61 17.31
C ASP A 54 -22.01 4.26 16.60
N GLU A 55 -21.14 4.03 15.63
CA GLU A 55 -20.86 2.68 15.15
C GLU A 55 -20.12 2.01 16.30
N GLU A 56 -20.84 1.18 17.06
CA GLU A 56 -20.23 0.22 17.97
C GLU A 56 -19.12 -0.48 17.18
N ALA A 57 -17.87 -0.24 17.60
CA ALA A 57 -16.71 -0.88 17.02
C ALA A 57 -16.90 -2.38 17.18
N ASP A 58 -17.19 -3.06 16.07
CA ASP A 58 -17.30 -4.50 16.01
C ASP A 58 -15.92 -5.05 16.40
N SER A 59 -15.80 -5.65 17.58
CA SER A 59 -14.52 -6.08 18.15
C SER A 59 -13.82 -7.14 17.30
N ASP A 60 -14.53 -7.69 16.31
CA ASP A 60 -14.09 -8.75 15.42
C ASP A 60 -13.76 -8.23 14.00
N ALA A 61 -13.82 -6.93 13.74
CA ALA A 61 -13.48 -6.35 12.45
C ALA A 61 -11.97 -6.44 12.18
N ALA A 62 -11.59 -6.98 11.02
CA ALA A 62 -10.21 -7.06 10.56
C ALA A 62 -9.54 -5.68 10.49
N LEU A 63 -8.27 -5.57 10.90
CA LEU A 63 -7.57 -4.29 11.08
C LEU A 63 -7.73 -3.30 9.92
N PHE A 64 -7.55 -3.79 8.70
CA PHE A 64 -7.58 -3.01 7.48
C PHE A 64 -8.88 -3.18 6.69
N ASN A 65 -9.94 -3.66 7.34
CA ASN A 65 -11.17 -4.14 6.70
C ASN A 65 -10.87 -5.12 5.56
N GLU A 66 -9.85 -5.95 5.74
CA GLU A 66 -9.40 -6.87 4.70
C GLU A 66 -10.24 -8.15 4.63
N SER A 67 -10.23 -8.76 3.45
CA SER A 67 -10.70 -10.13 3.25
C SER A 67 -9.54 -10.99 2.77
N VAL A 68 -9.31 -12.10 3.46
CA VAL A 68 -8.40 -13.15 3.01
C VAL A 68 -8.92 -13.78 1.71
N MET A 69 -8.01 -14.02 0.77
CA MET A 69 -8.34 -14.66 -0.50
C MET A 69 -7.77 -16.07 -0.56
N GLY A 70 -8.57 -17.00 -1.09
CA GLY A 70 -8.17 -18.41 -1.20
C GLY A 70 -8.16 -19.12 0.16
N ASP A 71 -7.41 -20.22 0.22
CA ASP A 71 -7.24 -21.00 1.44
C ASP A 71 -6.00 -20.48 2.19
N SER A 72 -6.20 -19.68 3.24
CA SER A 72 -5.14 -19.32 4.20
C SER A 72 -5.41 -20.01 5.52
N GLU A 73 -4.35 -20.48 6.16
CA GLU A 73 -4.39 -21.02 7.53
C GLU A 73 -4.28 -19.92 8.60
N PHE A 74 -4.01 -18.67 8.20
CA PHE A 74 -3.79 -17.55 9.11
C PHE A 74 -5.00 -16.61 9.17
N PRO A 75 -5.30 -16.03 10.34
CA PRO A 75 -6.38 -15.06 10.49
C PRO A 75 -6.10 -13.76 9.72
N THR A 76 -7.07 -12.84 9.75
CA THR A 76 -6.85 -11.44 9.36
C THR A 76 -5.89 -10.75 10.32
N ALA A 77 -5.30 -9.63 9.89
CA ALA A 77 -4.38 -8.85 10.69
C ALA A 77 -5.11 -8.19 11.89
N THR A 78 -4.42 -8.10 13.01
CA THR A 78 -4.93 -7.53 14.27
C THR A 78 -4.03 -6.41 14.80
N VAL A 79 -4.57 -5.47 15.57
CA VAL A 79 -3.78 -4.45 16.33
C VAL A 79 -3.82 -4.69 17.83
N PRO A 80 -2.81 -4.20 18.57
CA PRO A 80 -2.91 -4.03 20.01
C PRO A 80 -4.11 -3.15 20.40
N GLU A 81 -4.71 -3.42 21.56
CA GLU A 81 -5.95 -2.80 22.08
C GLU A 81 -5.93 -1.25 22.21
N SER A 82 -4.78 -0.60 22.01
CA SER A 82 -4.60 0.83 22.25
C SER A 82 -4.94 1.76 21.07
N VAL A 83 -5.26 1.23 19.89
CA VAL A 83 -5.56 2.02 18.68
C VAL A 83 -7.02 1.83 18.28
N THR A 84 -7.79 2.91 18.13
CA THR A 84 -9.13 2.81 17.57
C THR A 84 -9.03 2.55 16.06
N GLN A 85 -9.65 1.46 15.60
CA GLN A 85 -9.54 1.01 14.21
C GLN A 85 -10.01 2.06 13.20
N SER A 86 -11.08 2.79 13.52
CA SER A 86 -11.65 3.81 12.63
C SER A 86 -10.70 4.99 12.39
N GLU A 87 -10.01 5.48 13.42
CA GLU A 87 -9.01 6.54 13.28
C GLU A 87 -7.82 6.08 12.44
N LEU A 88 -7.36 4.83 12.65
CA LEU A 88 -6.27 4.25 11.88
C LEU A 88 -6.62 4.10 10.40
N LEU A 89 -7.80 3.55 10.09
CA LEU A 89 -8.26 3.37 8.71
C LEU A 89 -8.38 4.71 7.97
N SER A 90 -8.92 5.72 8.63
CA SER A 90 -9.05 7.07 8.07
C SER A 90 -7.68 7.67 7.77
N ALA A 91 -6.71 7.52 8.69
CA ALA A 91 -5.35 8.00 8.49
C ALA A 91 -4.61 7.26 7.36
N ILE A 92 -4.81 5.94 7.26
CA ILE A 92 -4.27 5.10 6.17
C ILE A 92 -4.82 5.56 4.83
N GLU A 93 -6.14 5.77 4.73
CA GLU A 93 -6.77 6.21 3.49
C GLU A 93 -6.29 7.61 3.07
N GLU A 94 -6.27 8.57 3.99
CA GLU A 94 -5.77 9.92 3.73
C GLU A 94 -4.31 9.90 3.26
N TYR A 95 -3.45 9.14 3.95
CA TYR A 95 -2.05 9.01 3.58
C TYR A 95 -1.88 8.37 2.19
N TYR A 96 -2.64 7.31 1.90
CA TYR A 96 -2.59 6.61 0.62
C TYR A 96 -2.96 7.55 -0.53
N ILE A 97 -4.06 8.30 -0.40
CA ILE A 97 -4.52 9.25 -1.41
C ILE A 97 -3.49 10.37 -1.64
N ALA A 98 -2.90 10.90 -0.57
CA ALA A 98 -1.99 12.03 -0.66
C ALA A 98 -0.60 11.67 -1.20
N ASN A 99 -0.11 10.45 -0.94
CA ASN A 99 1.29 10.10 -1.18
C ASN A 99 1.50 9.09 -2.31
N PHE A 100 0.52 8.23 -2.61
CA PHE A 100 0.68 7.22 -3.66
C PHE A 100 0.28 7.82 -5.00
N SER A 101 1.22 7.78 -5.96
CA SER A 101 0.97 8.19 -7.35
C SER A 101 -0.08 7.30 -8.01
N ALA A 102 -0.71 7.79 -9.08
CA ALA A 102 -1.68 7.01 -9.85
C ALA A 102 -1.10 5.68 -10.38
N GLU A 103 0.20 5.65 -10.71
CA GLU A 103 0.90 4.43 -11.13
C GLU A 103 1.04 3.44 -9.97
N GLN A 104 1.43 3.91 -8.78
CA GLN A 104 1.52 3.07 -7.58
C GLN A 104 0.14 2.56 -7.17
N GLN A 105 -0.91 3.38 -7.25
CA GLN A 105 -2.28 2.93 -6.97
C GLN A 105 -2.73 1.87 -7.98
N ALA A 106 -2.48 2.10 -9.28
CA ALA A 106 -2.82 1.14 -10.34
C ALA A 106 -2.06 -0.19 -10.20
N ALA A 107 -0.83 -0.20 -9.68
CA ALA A 107 -0.06 -1.42 -9.43
C ALA A 107 -0.70 -2.35 -8.39
N ASN A 108 -1.55 -1.82 -7.51
CA ASN A 108 -2.28 -2.57 -6.48
C ASN A 108 -3.66 -3.07 -6.93
N ALA A 109 -4.18 -2.57 -8.05
CA ALA A 109 -5.51 -2.91 -8.55
C ALA A 109 -5.66 -4.34 -9.11
N PRO A 110 -4.68 -4.94 -9.83
CA PRO A 110 -4.81 -6.32 -10.29
C PRO A 110 -4.44 -7.32 -9.18
N GLN A 111 -5.24 -8.38 -9.05
CA GLN A 111 -4.96 -9.49 -8.14
C GLN A 111 -3.58 -10.10 -8.40
N VAL A 112 -2.88 -10.53 -7.35
CA VAL A 112 -1.63 -11.28 -7.48
C VAL A 112 -1.97 -12.69 -7.95
N THR A 113 -1.35 -13.16 -9.03
CA THR A 113 -1.56 -14.53 -9.49
C THR A 113 -0.90 -15.53 -8.54
N ASP A 114 -1.49 -16.72 -8.37
CA ASP A 114 -0.92 -17.79 -7.53
C ASP A 114 0.52 -18.15 -7.94
N ALA A 115 0.82 -18.11 -9.24
CA ALA A 115 2.18 -18.35 -9.75
C ALA A 115 3.19 -17.30 -9.23
N ALA A 116 2.80 -16.03 -9.17
CA ALA A 116 3.63 -14.97 -8.62
C ALA A 116 3.79 -15.09 -7.10
N LEU A 117 2.72 -15.45 -6.37
CA LEU A 117 2.81 -15.72 -4.92
C LEU A 117 3.74 -16.90 -4.63
N ALA A 118 3.66 -17.98 -5.41
CA ALA A 118 4.57 -19.11 -5.32
C ALA A 118 6.03 -18.72 -5.64
N ASN A 119 6.26 -17.89 -6.64
CA ASN A 119 7.60 -17.39 -6.96
C ASN A 119 8.19 -16.53 -5.82
N VAL A 120 7.37 -15.69 -5.16
CA VAL A 120 7.81 -14.96 -3.95
C VAL A 120 8.27 -15.94 -2.88
N LEU A 121 7.47 -16.97 -2.60
CA LEU A 121 7.81 -17.99 -1.62
C LEU A 121 9.10 -18.75 -2.00
N ASP A 122 9.27 -19.11 -3.27
CA ASP A 122 10.48 -19.76 -3.77
C ASP A 122 11.73 -18.89 -3.62
N LEU A 123 11.62 -17.58 -3.86
CA LEU A 123 12.71 -16.62 -3.64
C LEU A 123 13.09 -16.54 -2.16
N ILE A 124 12.09 -16.50 -1.27
CA ILE A 124 12.31 -16.46 0.18
C ILE A 124 12.97 -17.76 0.66
N ASN A 125 12.45 -18.92 0.24
CA ASN A 125 12.99 -20.23 0.61
C ASN A 125 14.37 -20.50 0.01
N GLY A 126 14.69 -19.89 -1.14
CA GLY A 126 16.02 -19.93 -1.75
C GLY A 126 17.05 -19.05 -1.03
N ASN A 127 16.63 -18.16 -0.13
CA ASN A 127 17.51 -17.35 0.68
C ASN A 127 17.93 -18.10 1.95
N GLU A 128 19.19 -18.50 2.04
CA GLU A 128 19.74 -19.26 3.19
C GLU A 128 19.52 -18.56 4.54
N ALA A 129 19.47 -17.21 4.56
CA ALA A 129 19.21 -16.46 5.77
C ALA A 129 17.74 -16.54 6.25
N LEU A 130 16.80 -16.80 5.35
CA LEU A 130 15.36 -16.85 5.64
C LEU A 130 14.79 -18.27 5.68
N ALA A 131 15.55 -19.26 5.19
CA ALA A 131 15.08 -20.64 5.04
C ALA A 131 14.55 -21.28 6.33
N GLN A 132 14.99 -20.83 7.50
CA GLN A 132 14.54 -21.34 8.80
C GLN A 132 13.29 -20.65 9.34
N LEU A 133 12.79 -19.61 8.68
CA LEU A 133 11.60 -18.86 9.11
C LEU A 133 10.29 -19.55 8.71
N ASN A 134 10.32 -20.55 7.83
CA ASN A 134 9.13 -21.30 7.37
C ASN A 134 8.00 -20.40 6.85
N VAL A 135 8.36 -19.35 6.12
CA VAL A 135 7.44 -18.32 5.63
C VAL A 135 6.34 -18.90 4.76
N THR A 136 5.15 -18.34 4.87
CA THR A 136 4.04 -18.57 3.94
C THR A 136 3.70 -17.26 3.22
N VAL A 137 3.11 -17.39 2.03
CA VAL A 137 2.73 -16.24 1.20
C VAL A 137 1.32 -16.45 0.70
N ASP A 138 0.43 -15.51 1.02
CA ASP A 138 -0.93 -15.47 0.51
C ASP A 138 -1.30 -14.04 0.05
N GLN A 139 -2.58 -13.77 -0.15
CA GLN A 139 -3.04 -12.42 -0.46
C GLN A 139 -4.37 -12.09 0.22
N ILE A 140 -4.56 -10.79 0.45
CA ILE A 140 -5.80 -10.19 0.91
C ILE A 140 -6.29 -9.18 -0.11
N SER A 141 -7.59 -8.88 -0.05
CA SER A 141 -8.16 -7.68 -0.65
C SER A 141 -8.50 -6.65 0.41
N MET A 142 -8.25 -5.37 0.13
CA MET A 142 -8.62 -4.22 0.97
C MET A 142 -9.33 -3.18 0.11
N VAL A 143 -10.09 -2.27 0.74
CA VAL A 143 -10.67 -1.11 0.04
C VAL A 143 -9.98 0.15 0.52
N LEU A 144 -9.33 0.87 -0.39
CA LEU A 144 -8.73 2.20 -0.13
C LEU A 144 -9.15 3.16 -1.24
N ASN A 145 -9.55 4.39 -0.88
CA ASN A 145 -10.01 5.40 -1.83
C ASN A 145 -11.16 4.88 -2.72
N GLY A 146 -12.08 4.12 -2.13
CA GLY A 146 -13.19 3.47 -2.84
C GLY A 146 -12.78 2.42 -3.89
N GLN A 147 -11.50 2.01 -3.94
CA GLN A 147 -10.99 1.02 -4.87
C GLN A 147 -10.56 -0.25 -4.12
N THR A 148 -10.95 -1.41 -4.65
CA THR A 148 -10.40 -2.68 -4.18
C THR A 148 -8.96 -2.80 -4.65
N ILE A 149 -8.08 -3.06 -3.69
CA ILE A 149 -6.66 -3.35 -3.92
C ILE A 149 -6.33 -4.75 -3.42
N TYR A 150 -5.28 -5.35 -3.98
CA TYR A 150 -4.82 -6.69 -3.65
C TYR A 150 -3.40 -6.64 -3.12
N VAL A 151 -3.22 -7.13 -1.89
CA VAL A 151 -1.96 -7.04 -1.15
C VAL A 151 -1.49 -8.46 -0.83
N PRO A 152 -0.31 -8.88 -1.34
CA PRO A 152 0.33 -10.09 -0.87
C PRO A 152 0.74 -9.95 0.60
N ARG A 153 0.46 -10.97 1.41
CA ARG A 153 0.97 -11.09 2.78
C ARG A 153 2.11 -12.08 2.79
N VAL A 154 3.25 -11.65 3.29
CA VAL A 154 4.38 -12.49 3.65
C VAL A 154 4.26 -12.75 5.15
N ILE A 155 3.94 -14.00 5.51
CA ILE A 155 3.60 -14.38 6.87
C ILE A 155 4.72 -15.25 7.44
N VAL A 156 5.27 -14.79 8.57
CA VAL A 156 6.26 -15.54 9.34
C VAL A 156 5.52 -16.25 10.47
N PRO A 157 5.46 -17.60 10.49
CA PRO A 157 4.66 -18.37 11.45
C PRO A 157 5.30 -18.46 12.85
N MET A 158 5.72 -17.32 13.39
CA MET A 158 6.24 -17.14 14.75
C MET A 158 6.23 -15.64 15.08
N THR A 159 6.46 -15.31 16.35
CA THR A 159 6.53 -13.91 16.78
C THR A 159 7.73 -13.17 16.17
N TYR A 160 7.65 -11.84 16.11
CA TYR A 160 8.76 -11.00 15.65
C TYR A 160 10.06 -11.28 16.46
N SER A 161 9.96 -11.41 17.77
CA SER A 161 11.09 -11.70 18.66
C SER A 161 11.75 -13.06 18.36
N GLU A 162 10.95 -14.10 18.12
CA GLU A 162 11.47 -15.42 17.73
C GLU A 162 12.13 -15.39 16.35
N SER A 163 11.49 -14.72 15.39
CA SER A 163 12.01 -14.62 14.03
C SER A 163 13.36 -13.89 13.97
N THR A 164 13.54 -12.84 14.78
CA THR A 164 14.78 -12.04 14.82
C THR A 164 15.91 -12.76 15.54
N ALA A 165 15.60 -13.66 16.47
CA ALA A 165 16.57 -14.57 17.05
C ALA A 165 17.12 -15.61 16.05
N ILE A 166 16.34 -15.95 15.01
CA ILE A 166 16.75 -16.86 13.94
C ILE A 166 17.47 -16.12 12.81
N ALA A 167 16.89 -15.01 12.37
CA ALA A 167 17.36 -14.19 11.26
C ALA A 167 17.18 -12.71 11.60
N GLU A 168 18.27 -12.05 11.97
CA GLU A 168 18.30 -10.62 12.28
C GLU A 168 17.92 -9.79 11.05
N GLU A 169 17.13 -8.72 11.26
CA GLU A 169 16.65 -7.82 10.19
C GLU A 169 15.93 -8.53 9.01
N ASN A 170 15.26 -9.65 9.30
CA ASN A 170 14.56 -10.47 8.30
C ASN A 170 13.53 -9.70 7.46
N ASP A 171 12.83 -8.70 8.02
CA ASP A 171 11.85 -7.86 7.33
C ASP A 171 12.35 -7.30 6.00
N VAL A 172 13.58 -6.80 5.98
CA VAL A 172 14.17 -6.19 4.79
C VAL A 172 14.38 -7.23 3.70
N ALA A 173 14.85 -8.43 4.08
CA ALA A 173 15.09 -9.51 3.15
C ALA A 173 13.77 -10.13 2.65
N LEU A 174 12.75 -10.25 3.51
CA LEU A 174 11.39 -10.66 3.14
C LEU A 174 10.79 -9.69 2.14
N PHE A 175 10.84 -8.39 2.42
CA PHE A 175 10.35 -7.34 1.55
C PHE A 175 11.03 -7.35 0.18
N ASN A 176 12.37 -7.41 0.16
CA ASN A 176 13.14 -7.42 -1.08
C ASN A 176 12.85 -8.65 -1.96
N SER A 177 12.63 -9.81 -1.33
CA SER A 177 12.26 -11.02 -2.05
C SER A 177 10.88 -10.88 -2.70
N ALA A 178 9.91 -10.35 -1.94
CA ALA A 178 8.56 -10.14 -2.45
C ALA A 178 8.52 -9.11 -3.58
N ILE A 179 9.15 -7.94 -3.40
CA ILE A 179 9.09 -6.85 -4.38
C ILE A 179 9.79 -7.17 -5.71
N THR A 180 10.74 -8.11 -5.69
CA THR A 180 11.42 -8.59 -6.90
C THR A 180 10.44 -9.26 -7.85
N GLU A 181 9.45 -9.98 -7.33
CA GLU A 181 8.47 -10.71 -8.13
C GLU A 181 7.21 -9.88 -8.39
N VAL A 182 6.67 -9.23 -7.37
CA VAL A 182 5.37 -8.55 -7.49
C VAL A 182 5.45 -7.08 -7.89
N GLY A 183 6.66 -6.54 -8.03
CA GLY A 183 6.90 -5.15 -8.40
C GLY A 183 6.48 -4.15 -7.33
N ASN A 184 6.42 -2.87 -7.68
CA ASN A 184 6.16 -1.77 -6.75
C ASN A 184 4.70 -1.67 -6.29
N ARG A 185 4.20 -2.72 -5.63
CA ARG A 185 2.92 -2.76 -4.95
C ARG A 185 3.09 -2.76 -3.44
N LEU A 186 2.01 -2.52 -2.72
CA LEU A 186 1.93 -2.73 -1.29
C LEU A 186 2.15 -4.21 -1.00
N ILE A 187 2.95 -4.48 0.03
CA ILE A 187 3.26 -5.81 0.54
C ILE A 187 3.08 -5.74 2.06
N MET A 188 2.36 -6.69 2.61
CA MET A 188 2.22 -6.84 4.06
C MET A 188 3.26 -7.85 4.55
N ILE A 189 4.02 -7.49 5.59
CA ILE A 189 4.84 -8.44 6.35
C ILE A 189 4.21 -8.56 7.72
N ALA A 190 3.85 -9.79 8.09
CA ALA A 190 3.15 -10.07 9.33
C ALA A 190 3.74 -11.29 10.04
N TYR A 191 3.62 -11.28 11.36
CA TYR A 191 4.15 -12.30 12.27
C TYR A 191 2.99 -12.92 13.02
N TYR A 192 2.94 -14.24 13.00
CA TYR A 192 1.86 -14.98 13.63
C TYR A 192 2.28 -15.46 15.02
N ASP A 193 1.54 -15.06 16.03
CA ASP A 193 1.64 -15.59 17.39
C ASP A 193 0.63 -16.73 17.57
N GLU A 194 1.13 -17.98 17.55
CA GLU A 194 0.31 -19.19 17.74
C GLU A 194 -0.34 -19.23 19.13
N ALA A 195 0.28 -18.63 20.15
CA ALA A 195 -0.23 -18.68 21.53
C ALA A 195 -1.50 -17.83 21.70
N SER A 196 -1.61 -16.72 20.97
CA SER A 196 -2.73 -15.80 21.01
C SER A 196 -3.65 -15.88 19.78
N ASP A 197 -3.27 -16.70 18.78
CA ASP A 197 -3.93 -16.79 17.47
C ASP A 197 -4.06 -15.41 16.78
N GLN A 198 -2.97 -14.64 16.81
CA GLN A 198 -2.93 -13.28 16.27
C GLN A 198 -1.92 -13.16 15.14
N LEU A 199 -2.37 -12.60 14.02
CA LEU A 199 -1.49 -12.19 12.93
C LEU A 199 -1.18 -10.70 13.10
N MET A 200 0.01 -10.39 13.62
CA MET A 200 0.46 -9.02 13.82
C MET A 200 1.15 -8.48 12.57
N PRO A 201 0.57 -7.51 11.85
CA PRO A 201 1.26 -6.84 10.77
C PRO A 201 2.36 -5.96 11.36
N MET A 202 3.56 -6.08 10.84
CA MET A 202 4.68 -5.20 11.19
C MET A 202 4.86 -4.11 10.12
N HIS A 203 4.58 -4.46 8.87
CA HIS A 203 4.76 -3.56 7.74
C HIS A 203 3.61 -3.70 6.74
N LEU A 204 3.15 -2.58 6.19
CA LEU A 204 2.38 -2.50 4.96
C LEU A 204 3.03 -1.41 4.10
N MET A 205 3.81 -1.78 3.10
CA MET A 205 4.66 -0.82 2.38
C MET A 205 4.89 -1.18 0.92
N ASN A 206 5.30 -0.20 0.11
CA ASN A 206 5.88 -0.40 -1.23
C ASN A 206 7.31 0.17 -1.26
N LEU A 207 7.96 0.26 -2.44
CA LEU A 207 9.36 0.73 -2.53
C LEU A 207 9.56 2.18 -2.03
N ASN A 208 8.49 2.97 -1.98
CA ASN A 208 8.58 4.42 -1.80
C ASN A 208 7.91 4.91 -0.52
N HIS A 209 6.93 4.16 0.00
CA HIS A 209 6.07 4.58 1.08
C HIS A 209 5.79 3.41 2.02
N SER A 210 5.86 3.69 3.32
CA SER A 210 5.28 2.84 4.35
C SER A 210 3.90 3.38 4.69
N LEU A 211 2.88 2.57 4.45
CA LEU A 211 1.48 2.90 4.74
C LEU A 211 1.12 2.55 6.20
N PHE A 212 1.73 1.49 6.71
CA PHE A 212 1.61 1.10 8.11
C PHE A 212 2.94 0.50 8.59
N TYR A 213 3.29 0.84 9.83
CA TYR A 213 4.43 0.29 10.54
C TYR A 213 4.06 0.11 12.01
N ASN A 214 4.37 -1.06 12.55
CA ASN A 214 4.24 -1.35 13.98
C ASN A 214 5.63 -1.41 14.61
N GLU A 215 5.85 -0.68 15.70
CA GLU A 215 7.11 -0.76 16.41
C GLU A 215 7.22 -2.10 17.17
N PRO A 216 8.32 -2.85 17.01
CA PRO A 216 8.55 -4.03 17.84
C PRO A 216 8.63 -3.63 19.32
N ASN A 217 7.86 -4.33 20.17
CA ASN A 217 7.95 -4.19 21.63
C ASN A 217 9.13 -4.98 22.21
#